data_AF-A0A8C2B7Z9-F1
#
_entry.id   AF-A0A8C2B7Z9-F1
#
_cell.length_a   1.000
_cell.length_b   1.000
_cell.length_c   1.000
_cell.angle_alpha   90.00
_cell.angle_beta   90.00
_cell.angle_gamma   90.00
#
_symmetry.space_group_name_H-M   'P 1'
#
loop_
_entity.id
_entity.type
_entity.pdbx_description
1 polymer ?
#
loop_
_entity_poly.entity_id
_entity_poly.type
_entity_poly.pdbx_seq_one_letter_code
_entity_poly.pdbx_strand_id
1 'polypeptide(L)'
;MIIQTIISTECQHSVSDLGFACSNCIYKATGVLSNRHRTGRPRKTTAVDDRNIVRAFRKDPKTTVSEISNNLQRAGVKVSQSTVSKISKKNRKARLEFAKKYRDEPQKF
;
A
#
# COMPACT_ATOMS: atom_id res chain seq x y z
N MET A 1 -54.15 20.37 15.86
CA MET A 1 -53.37 20.71 14.65
C MET A 1 -52.03 21.33 15.05
N ILE A 2 -51.14 20.59 15.71
CA ILE A 2 -49.83 21.13 16.16
C ILE A 2 -48.74 20.04 16.07
N ILE A 3 -48.67 19.28 14.96
CA ILE A 3 -47.55 18.34 14.76
C ILE A 3 -47.17 18.28 13.27
N GLN A 4 -46.84 19.43 12.68
CA GLN A 4 -46.27 19.51 11.32
C GLN A 4 -45.20 20.61 11.24
N THR A 5 -44.16 20.56 12.08
CA THR A 5 -43.04 21.52 12.00
C THR A 5 -41.70 20.95 12.47
N ILE A 6 -41.34 19.71 12.11
CA ILE A 6 -39.95 19.25 12.31
C ILE A 6 -39.50 18.32 11.16
N ILE A 7 -39.58 18.75 9.91
CA ILE A 7 -38.77 18.15 8.84
C ILE A 7 -38.39 19.23 7.84
N SER A 8 -37.29 19.94 8.09
CA SER A 8 -36.40 20.54 7.08
C SER A 8 -35.40 21.46 7.79
N THR A 9 -34.36 20.88 8.37
CA THR A 9 -33.07 21.59 8.45
C THR A 9 -32.18 20.99 7.38
N GLU A 10 -32.15 21.71 6.26
CA GLU A 10 -31.27 21.47 5.12
C GLU A 10 -29.81 21.53 5.61
N CYS A 11 -29.14 20.38 5.66
CA CYS A 11 -27.68 20.37 5.81
C CYS A 11 -27.06 20.74 4.46
N GLN A 12 -27.02 22.04 4.16
CA GLN A 12 -26.10 22.61 3.17
C GLN A 12 -24.68 22.54 3.73
N HIS A 13 -23.92 21.50 3.44
CA HIS A 13 -22.46 21.57 3.52
C HIS A 13 -21.84 20.96 2.27
N SER A 14 -21.13 21.80 1.54
CA SER A 14 -20.30 21.50 0.39
C SER A 14 -19.40 20.29 0.65
N VAL A 15 -19.34 19.41 -0.35
CA VAL A 15 -18.47 18.22 -0.42
C VAL A 15 -17.00 18.62 -0.57
N SER A 16 -16.45 19.24 0.46
CA SER A 16 -15.01 19.51 0.54
C SER A 16 -14.66 19.56 2.02
N ASP A 17 -13.91 18.56 2.45
CA ASP A 17 -13.43 18.34 3.81
C ASP A 17 -14.51 17.80 4.75
N LEU A 18 -14.33 16.57 5.25
CA LEU A 18 -14.58 16.15 6.63
C LEU A 18 -14.42 14.64 6.74
N GLY A 19 -13.34 14.23 7.40
CA GLY A 19 -13.03 12.84 7.77
C GLY A 19 -13.96 12.24 8.83
N PHE A 20 -15.24 12.61 8.88
CA PHE A 20 -16.24 12.00 9.74
C PHE A 20 -17.66 12.31 9.20
N ALA A 21 -18.11 11.56 8.19
CA ALA A 21 -19.49 11.65 7.73
C ALA A 21 -20.42 11.04 8.80
N CYS A 22 -21.47 11.79 9.19
CA CYS A 22 -22.52 11.31 10.10
C CYS A 22 -23.26 10.09 9.49
N SER A 23 -23.60 9.10 10.32
CA SER A 23 -24.17 7.80 9.90
C SER A 23 -25.39 7.91 8.97
N ASN A 24 -26.21 8.95 9.13
CA ASN A 24 -27.40 9.18 8.30
C ASN A 24 -27.04 9.56 6.85
N CYS A 25 -25.94 10.29 6.65
CA CYS A 25 -25.46 10.65 5.31
C CYS A 25 -24.87 9.43 4.58
N ILE A 26 -24.19 8.52 5.30
CA ILE A 26 -23.64 7.28 4.75
C ILE A 26 -24.78 6.34 4.30
N TYR A 27 -25.86 6.23 5.08
CA TYR A 27 -27.02 5.40 4.72
C TYR A 27 -27.74 5.92 3.48
N LYS A 28 -28.03 7.21 3.40
CA LYS A 28 -28.67 7.81 2.20
C LYS A 28 -27.86 7.59 0.92
N ALA A 29 -26.53 7.56 1.03
CA ALA A 29 -25.65 7.37 -0.14
C ALA A 29 -25.40 5.90 -0.51
N THR A 30 -25.43 4.98 0.46
CA THR A 30 -24.96 3.59 0.24
C THR A 30 -25.99 2.51 0.56
N GLY A 31 -27.09 2.85 1.21
CA GLY A 31 -28.13 1.92 1.65
C GLY A 31 -27.73 1.01 2.83
N VAL A 32 -26.53 1.19 3.39
CA VAL A 32 -25.99 0.30 4.43
C VAL A 32 -25.66 1.10 5.71
N LEU A 33 -26.17 0.63 6.85
CA LEU A 33 -25.93 1.19 8.19
C LEU A 33 -24.66 0.63 8.86
N SER A 34 -23.72 0.10 8.08
CA SER A 34 -22.49 -0.49 8.60
C SER A 34 -21.35 0.52 8.66
N ASN A 35 -20.62 0.53 9.78
CA ASN A 35 -19.43 1.35 9.91
C ASN A 35 -18.34 0.79 8.98
N ARG A 36 -17.87 1.60 8.02
CA ARG A 36 -16.80 1.19 7.11
C ARG A 36 -15.46 1.27 7.84
N HIS A 37 -14.56 0.34 7.52
CA HIS A 37 -13.18 0.41 8.01
C HIS A 37 -12.54 1.71 7.52
N ARG A 38 -11.81 2.39 8.42
CA ARG A 38 -11.08 3.60 8.06
C ARG A 38 -10.01 3.27 7.03
N THR A 39 -9.98 4.03 5.93
CA THR A 39 -8.88 3.94 4.96
C THR A 39 -7.60 4.46 5.61
N GLY A 40 -6.55 3.66 5.60
CA GLY A 40 -5.25 4.05 6.13
C GLY A 40 -4.55 5.10 5.25
N ARG A 41 -3.33 5.48 5.66
CA ARG A 41 -2.49 6.41 4.90
C ARG A 41 -2.17 5.84 3.50
N PRO A 42 -2.25 6.67 2.43
CA PRO A 42 -1.85 6.25 1.09
C PRO A 42 -0.42 5.72 1.05
N ARG A 43 -0.21 4.70 0.21
CA ARG A 43 1.11 4.08 0.03
C ARG A 43 2.03 5.00 -0.77
N LYS A 44 3.32 4.98 -0.42
CA LYS A 44 4.38 5.66 -1.21
C LYS A 44 4.73 4.92 -2.51
N THR A 45 4.58 3.60 -2.51
CA THR A 45 4.88 2.76 -3.68
C THR A 45 3.62 2.43 -4.44
N THR A 46 3.72 2.41 -5.76
CA THR A 46 2.69 1.91 -6.66
C THR A 46 2.81 0.39 -6.83
N ALA A 47 1.78 -0.26 -7.36
CA ALA A 47 1.84 -1.68 -7.71
C ALA A 47 2.86 -1.98 -8.83
N VAL A 48 3.24 -0.99 -9.63
CA VAL A 48 4.31 -1.11 -10.63
C VAL A 48 5.66 -1.19 -9.94
N ASP A 49 5.91 -0.29 -8.98
CA ASP A 49 7.16 -0.26 -8.21
C ASP A 49 7.39 -1.58 -7.47
N ASP A 50 6.35 -2.08 -6.79
CA ASP A 50 6.41 -3.35 -6.06
C ASP A 50 6.79 -4.51 -7.02
N ARG A 51 6.25 -4.54 -8.23
CA ARG A 51 6.59 -5.54 -9.26
C ARG A 51 8.02 -5.37 -9.76
N ASN A 52 8.48 -4.15 -9.96
CA ASN A 52 9.85 -3.87 -10.41
C ASN A 52 10.88 -4.30 -9.35
N ILE A 53 10.61 -4.03 -8.07
CA ILE A 53 11.42 -4.51 -6.93
C ILE A 53 11.50 -6.04 -6.94
N VAL A 54 10.36 -6.70 -7.08
CA VAL A 54 10.28 -8.17 -7.15
C VAL A 54 11.09 -8.71 -8.32
N ARG A 55 10.97 -8.10 -9.50
CA ARG A 55 11.71 -8.50 -10.70
C ARG A 55 13.22 -8.32 -10.52
N ALA A 56 13.68 -7.23 -9.92
CA ALA A 56 15.10 -7.00 -9.66
C ALA A 56 15.70 -8.13 -8.80
N PHE A 57 15.04 -8.50 -7.70
CA PHE A 57 15.49 -9.61 -6.84
C PHE A 57 15.44 -10.98 -7.52
N ARG A 58 14.55 -11.18 -8.49
CA ARG A 58 14.46 -12.45 -9.22
C ARG A 58 15.50 -12.56 -10.33
N LYS A 59 15.83 -11.43 -10.98
CA LYS A 59 16.89 -11.36 -11.99
C LYS A 59 18.23 -11.64 -11.34
N ASP A 60 18.54 -10.91 -10.28
CA ASP A 60 19.83 -10.96 -9.61
C ASP A 60 19.62 -11.16 -8.10
N PRO A 61 19.58 -12.42 -7.59
CA PRO A 61 19.25 -12.69 -6.19
C PRO A 61 20.28 -12.12 -5.19
N LYS A 62 21.46 -11.72 -5.66
CA LYS A 62 22.53 -11.09 -4.87
C LYS A 62 22.34 -9.59 -4.66
N THR A 63 21.45 -8.92 -5.40
CA THR A 63 21.24 -7.47 -5.25
C THR A 63 20.87 -7.12 -3.82
N THR A 64 21.42 -6.03 -3.33
CA THR A 64 21.20 -5.53 -1.98
C THR A 64 19.95 -4.66 -1.93
N VAL A 65 19.40 -4.52 -0.72
CA VAL A 65 18.23 -3.66 -0.48
C VAL A 65 18.58 -2.18 -0.73
N SER A 66 19.83 -1.78 -0.44
CA SER A 66 20.32 -0.42 -0.64
C SER A 66 20.43 -0.06 -2.12
N GLU A 67 20.95 -0.95 -2.96
CA GLU A 67 21.01 -0.76 -4.42
C GLU A 67 19.62 -0.50 -5.00
N ILE A 68 18.63 -1.29 -4.60
CA ILE A 68 17.26 -1.12 -5.08
C ILE A 68 16.65 0.18 -4.55
N SER A 69 16.87 0.56 -3.29
CA SER A 69 16.38 1.84 -2.79
C SER A 69 17.01 3.03 -3.53
N ASN A 70 18.29 2.95 -3.88
CA ASN A 70 18.98 3.98 -4.64
C ASN A 70 18.42 4.08 -6.07
N ASN A 71 18.15 2.95 -6.71
CA ASN A 71 17.53 2.91 -8.05
C ASN A 71 16.12 3.51 -8.04
N LEU A 72 15.31 3.21 -7.00
CA LEU A 72 13.98 3.81 -6.83
C LEU A 72 14.07 5.30 -6.58
N GLN A 73 15.04 5.75 -5.78
CA GLN A 73 15.26 7.17 -5.52
C GLN A 73 15.65 7.91 -6.80
N ARG A 74 16.49 7.32 -7.66
CA ARG A 74 16.80 7.86 -9.00
C ARG A 74 15.56 7.94 -9.89
N ALA A 75 14.64 6.99 -9.76
CA ALA A 75 13.33 7.02 -10.43
C ALA A 75 12.31 7.98 -9.77
N GLY A 76 12.71 8.74 -8.74
CA GLY A 76 11.85 9.72 -8.04
C GLY A 76 11.07 9.16 -6.85
N VAL A 77 11.18 7.86 -6.57
CA VAL A 77 10.44 7.18 -5.49
C VAL A 77 11.31 7.08 -4.23
N LYS A 78 11.08 7.98 -3.26
CA LYS A 78 11.80 8.00 -1.98
C LYS A 78 11.19 7.02 -0.97
N VAL A 79 11.85 5.87 -0.80
CA VAL A 79 11.43 4.80 0.12
C VAL A 79 12.54 4.43 1.10
N SER A 80 12.15 3.96 2.29
CA SER A 80 13.10 3.39 3.25
C SER A 80 13.54 2.00 2.82
N GLN A 81 14.75 1.59 3.21
CA GLN A 81 15.23 0.22 3.02
C GLN A 81 14.30 -0.82 3.66
N SER A 82 13.70 -0.50 4.82
CA SER A 82 12.71 -1.36 5.47
C SER A 82 11.47 -1.63 4.62
N THR A 83 11.05 -0.66 3.80
CA THR A 83 9.91 -0.82 2.88
C THR A 83 10.27 -1.81 1.76
N VAL A 84 11.44 -1.64 1.16
CA VAL A 84 11.96 -2.54 0.11
C VAL A 84 12.14 -3.96 0.66
N SER A 85 12.67 -4.10 1.88
CA SER A 85 12.82 -5.40 2.56
C SER A 85 11.47 -6.10 2.80
N LYS A 86 10.44 -5.37 3.25
CA LYS A 86 9.07 -5.92 3.41
C LYS A 86 8.49 -6.42 2.09
N ILE A 87 8.71 -5.70 1.00
CA ILE A 87 8.27 -6.11 -0.35
C ILE A 87 9.05 -7.34 -0.81
N SER A 88 10.37 -7.37 -0.56
CA SER A 88 11.27 -8.48 -0.90
C SER A 88 10.98 -9.76 -0.13
N LYS A 89 10.46 -9.71 1.10
CA LYS A 89 10.08 -10.90 1.88
C LYS A 89 9.14 -11.84 1.11
N LYS A 90 8.29 -11.30 0.22
CA LYS A 90 7.45 -12.10 -0.69
C LYS A 90 8.26 -12.98 -1.66
N ASN A 91 9.52 -12.61 -1.94
CA ASN A 91 10.47 -13.33 -2.79
C ASN A 91 11.55 -14.11 -2.01
N ARG A 92 11.42 -14.26 -0.67
CA ARG A 92 12.40 -14.99 0.15
C ARG A 92 12.74 -16.37 -0.43
N LYS A 93 11.73 -17.06 -1.00
CA LYS A 93 11.88 -18.36 -1.67
C LYS A 93 12.95 -18.31 -2.77
N ALA A 94 12.95 -17.31 -3.66
CA ALA A 94 13.92 -17.24 -4.75
C ALA A 94 15.37 -17.14 -4.26
N ARG A 95 15.62 -16.34 -3.20
CA ARG A 95 16.95 -16.25 -2.58
C ARG A 95 17.37 -17.56 -1.92
N LEU A 96 16.44 -18.23 -1.25
CA LEU A 96 16.70 -19.52 -0.61
C LEU A 96 16.97 -20.63 -1.64
N GLU A 97 16.17 -20.69 -2.72
CA GLU A 97 16.38 -21.66 -3.79
C GLU A 97 17.70 -21.43 -4.53
N PHE A 98 18.07 -20.17 -4.77
CA PHE A 98 19.41 -19.85 -5.27
C PHE A 98 20.50 -20.39 -4.33
N ALA A 99 20.45 -20.07 -3.04
CA ALA A 99 21.44 -20.53 -2.08
C ALA A 99 21.53 -22.06 -1.97
N LYS A 100 20.38 -22.76 -2.05
CA LYS A 100 20.35 -24.23 -2.05
C LYS A 100 20.99 -24.82 -3.31
N LYS A 101 20.75 -24.24 -4.49
CA LYS A 101 21.31 -24.73 -5.75
C LYS A 101 22.84 -24.70 -5.77
N TYR A 102 23.43 -23.67 -5.18
CA TYR A 102 24.87 -23.40 -5.20
C TYR A 102 25.57 -23.82 -3.89
N ARG A 103 24.98 -24.73 -3.10
CA ARG A 103 25.51 -25.11 -1.78
C ARG A 103 26.83 -25.87 -1.86
N ASP A 104 27.00 -26.67 -2.91
CA ASP A 104 28.13 -27.60 -3.09
C ASP A 104 29.12 -27.12 -4.16
N GLU A 105 28.89 -25.95 -4.77
CA GLU A 105 29.76 -25.43 -5.82
C GLU A 105 30.98 -24.72 -5.20
N PRO A 106 32.21 -25.20 -5.46
CA PRO A 106 33.41 -24.59 -4.89
C PRO A 106 33.59 -23.17 -5.43
N GLN A 107 33.79 -22.22 -4.53
CA GLN A 107 34.02 -20.82 -4.87
C GLN A 107 35.37 -20.69 -5.58
N LYS A 108 35.35 -20.42 -6.89
CA LYS A 108 36.55 -20.13 -7.67
C LYS A 108 36.97 -18.69 -7.39
N PHE A 109 38.11 -18.53 -6.72
CA PHE A 109 38.78 -17.25 -6.49
C PHE A 109 39.66 -16.88 -7.68
#